data_AF-A0A842YJE7-F1
#
_entry.id   AF-A0A842YJE7-F1
#
_cell.length_a   1.000
_cell.length_b   1.000
_cell.length_c   1.000
_cell.angle_alpha   90.00
_cell.angle_beta   90.00
_cell.angle_gamma   90.00
#
_symmetry.space_group_name_H-M   'P 1'
#
loop_
_entity.id
_entity.type
_entity.pdbx_description
1 polymer ?
#
loop_
_entity_poly.entity_id
_entity_poly.type
_entity_poly.pdbx_seq_one_letter_code
_entity_poly.pdbx_strand_id
1 'polypeptide(L)' 'MAEAQGKTITALNLISFFMDPQELLKIIQRTTDLNVNRHRLLLDGWDNLVLEINNEIIFRFTRREDILKQHIK' A
#
# COMPACT_ATOMS: atom_id res chain seq x y z
N MET A 1 -4.88 -23.84 29.38
CA MET A 1 -4.24 -22.52 29.17
C MET A 1 -3.67 -22.48 27.77
N ALA A 2 -4.48 -22.08 26.79
CA ALA A 2 -4.09 -22.02 25.38
C ALA A 2 -4.67 -20.73 24.79
N GLU A 3 -4.03 -19.59 25.06
CA GLU A 3 -4.61 -18.29 24.69
C GLU A 3 -3.55 -17.26 24.26
N ALA A 4 -2.46 -17.71 23.63
CA ALA A 4 -1.39 -16.83 23.15
C ALA A 4 -1.10 -16.94 21.64
N GLN A 5 -1.69 -17.91 20.92
CA GLN A 5 -1.37 -18.12 19.49
C GLN A 5 -2.36 -17.46 18.52
N GLY A 6 -3.55 -17.07 18.97
CA GLY A 6 -4.56 -16.44 18.10
C GLY A 6 -4.33 -14.96 17.81
N LYS A 7 -3.68 -14.21 18.69
CA LYS A 7 -3.49 -12.75 18.54
C LYS A 7 -2.30 -12.37 17.65
N THR A 8 -1.25 -13.18 17.64
CA THR A 8 -0.01 -12.90 16.91
C THR A 8 -0.17 -13.08 15.40
N ILE A 9 -1.03 -14.02 14.96
CA ILE A 9 -1.30 -14.26 13.54
C ILE A 9 -2.16 -13.12 12.95
N THR A 10 -3.08 -12.54 13.73
CA THR A 10 -3.89 -11.39 13.27
C THR A 10 -3.04 -10.12 13.13
N ALA A 11 -2.09 -9.89 14.03
CA ALA A 11 -1.18 -8.75 13.94
C ALA A 11 -0.24 -8.83 12.73
N LEU A 12 0.32 -10.01 12.40
CA LEU A 12 1.18 -10.19 11.23
C LEU A 12 0.43 -10.04 9.89
N ASN A 13 -0.85 -10.42 9.83
CA ASN A 13 -1.69 -10.17 8.65
C ASN A 13 -2.14 -8.71 8.51
N LEU A 14 -2.34 -7.99 9.62
CA LEU A 14 -2.64 -6.56 9.59
C LEU A 14 -1.43 -5.70 9.18
N ILE A 15 -0.20 -6.21 9.36
CA ILE A 15 1.04 -5.50 9.03
C ILE A 15 1.32 -5.46 7.51
N SER A 16 0.68 -6.30 6.67
CA SER A 16 0.92 -6.26 5.21
C SER A 16 -0.04 -5.34 4.41
N PHE A 17 -0.97 -4.66 5.08
CA PHE A 17 -2.03 -3.89 4.41
C PHE A 17 -1.80 -2.37 4.36
N PHE A 18 -1.01 -1.85 5.29
CA PHE A 18 -0.69 -0.43 5.35
C PHE A 18 0.51 -0.13 4.45
N MET A 19 0.23 0.09 3.16
CA MET A 19 1.23 0.61 2.24
C MET A 19 1.46 2.08 2.56
N ASP A 20 2.67 2.43 3.02
CA ASP A 20 3.05 3.81 3.29
C ASP A 20 3.00 4.62 1.99
N PRO A 21 2.25 5.73 1.94
CA PRO A 21 2.25 6.64 0.79
C PRO A 21 3.66 7.03 0.32
N GLN A 22 4.64 7.14 1.21
CA GLN A 22 6.03 7.45 0.83
C GLN A 22 6.68 6.38 -0.04
N GLU A 23 6.37 5.11 0.18
CA GLU A 23 6.87 4.02 -0.67
C GLU A 23 6.23 4.05 -2.05
N LEU A 24 4.95 4.38 -2.11
CA LEU A 24 4.23 4.56 -3.37
C LEU A 24 4.80 5.70 -4.22
N LEU A 25 5.18 6.81 -3.58
CA LEU A 25 5.83 7.92 -4.28
C LEU A 25 7.17 7.50 -4.90
N LYS A 26 7.97 6.69 -4.19
CA LYS A 26 9.22 6.13 -4.74
C LYS A 26 8.96 5.21 -5.92
N ILE A 27 7.90 4.41 -5.88
CA ILE A 27 7.51 3.56 -7.01
C ILE A 27 7.14 4.43 -8.20
N ILE A 28 6.26 5.43 -8.02
CA ILE A 28 5.87 6.38 -9.08
C ILE A 28 7.11 7.02 -9.71
N GLN A 29 8.02 7.59 -8.91
CA GLN A 29 9.25 8.23 -9.43
C GLN A 29 10.20 7.27 -10.15
N ARG A 30 10.16 5.97 -9.85
CA ARG A 30 11.02 4.95 -10.49
C ARG A 30 10.40 4.38 -11.76
N THR A 31 9.08 4.25 -11.80
CA THR A 31 8.35 3.64 -12.92
C THR A 31 7.83 4.68 -13.91
N THR A 32 7.81 5.94 -13.50
CA THR A 32 7.43 7.09 -14.32
C THR A 32 8.54 8.14 -14.23
N ASP A 33 8.80 8.86 -15.33
CA ASP A 33 9.72 10.01 -15.33
C ASP A 33 9.11 11.26 -14.66
N LEU A 34 8.18 11.06 -13.72
CA LEU A 34 7.39 12.13 -13.13
C LEU A 34 8.11 12.73 -11.92
N ASN A 35 8.36 14.03 -11.96
CA ASN A 35 8.90 14.74 -10.80
C ASN A 35 7.77 15.08 -9.82
N VAL A 36 7.76 14.46 -8.65
CA VAL A 36 6.72 14.64 -7.63
C VAL A 36 7.06 15.86 -6.75
N ASN A 37 6.38 16.98 -6.97
CA ASN A 37 6.53 18.19 -6.16
C ASN A 37 5.49 18.28 -5.04
N ARG A 38 4.28 17.78 -5.31
CA ARG A 38 3.17 17.73 -4.36
C ARG A 38 2.43 16.41 -4.51
N HIS A 39 1.95 15.89 -3.38
CA HIS A 39 1.09 14.72 -3.36
C HIS A 39 -0.02 14.91 -2.33
N ARG A 40 -1.17 14.29 -2.61
CA ARG A 40 -2.31 14.25 -1.69
C ARG A 40 -2.93 12.86 -1.72
N LEU A 41 -3.11 12.28 -0.54
CA LEU A 41 -3.89 11.06 -0.38
C LEU A 41 -5.37 11.41 -0.49
N LEU A 42 -6.04 10.91 -1.53
CA LEU A 42 -7.47 11.14 -1.77
C LEU A 42 -8.33 10.04 -1.14
N LEU A 43 -7.85 8.80 -1.17
CA LEU A 43 -8.54 7.65 -0.61
C LEU A 43 -7.54 6.66 -0.05
N ASP A 44 -7.79 6.23 1.19
CA ASP A 44 -7.16 5.07 1.81
C ASP A 44 -8.25 4.08 2.17
N GLY A 45 -8.73 3.36 1.16
CA GLY A 45 -9.77 2.34 1.31
C GLY A 45 -9.16 1.03 1.76
N TRP A 46 -9.99 -0.02 1.92
CA TRP A 46 -9.47 -1.35 2.19
C TRP A 46 -8.74 -1.88 0.94
N ASP A 47 -9.44 -1.97 -0.17
CA ASP A 47 -8.98 -2.59 -1.42
C ASP A 47 -8.26 -1.62 -2.37
N ASN A 48 -8.43 -0.31 -2.19
CA ASN A 48 -7.84 0.71 -3.06
C ASN A 48 -7.17 1.84 -2.29
N LEU A 49 -6.07 2.35 -2.82
CA LEU A 49 -5.43 3.58 -2.38
C LEU A 49 -5.32 4.52 -3.59
N VAL A 50 -5.71 5.79 -3.40
CA VAL A 50 -5.72 6.81 -4.46
C VAL A 50 -4.86 7.99 -4.04
N LEU A 51 -3.87 8.31 -4.88
CA LEU A 51 -2.96 9.45 -4.72
C LEU A 51 -3.16 10.42 -5.88
N GLU A 52 -3.30 11.69 -5.54
CA GLU A 52 -3.17 12.81 -6.47
C GLU A 52 -1.73 13.33 -6.42
N ILE A 53 -1.14 13.52 -7.59
CA ILE A 53 0.23 14.00 -7.77
C ILE A 53 0.19 15.29 -8.58
N ASN A 54 0.93 16.30 -8.09
CA ASN A 54 1.07 17.62 -8.70
C ASN A 54 -0.26 18.33 -9.04
N ASN A 55 -1.37 17.94 -8.39
CA ASN A 55 -2.74 18.42 -8.68
C ASN A 55 -3.23 18.14 -10.11
N GLU A 56 -2.60 17.19 -10.82
CA GLU A 56 -2.87 16.93 -12.24
C GLU A 56 -3.13 15.46 -12.53
N ILE A 57 -2.44 14.56 -11.80
CA ILE A 57 -2.44 13.12 -12.12
C ILE A 57 -2.95 12.33 -10.94
N ILE A 58 -3.83 11.37 -11.21
CA ILE A 58 -4.37 10.46 -10.21
C ILE A 58 -3.78 9.07 -10.44
N PHE A 59 -3.12 8.55 -9.41
CA PHE A 59 -2.67 7.17 -9.33
C PHE A 59 -3.62 6.37 -8.44
N ARG A 60 -4.09 5.23 -8.95
CA ARG A 60 -4.88 4.26 -8.20
C ARG A 60 -4.09 2.98 -8.02
N PHE A 61 -3.91 2.57 -6.78
CA PHE A 61 -3.25 1.33 -6.38
C PHE A 61 -4.29 0.35 -5.85
N THR A 62 -4.29 -0.86 -6.39
CA THR A 62 -5.17 -1.93 -5.92
C THR A 62 -4.39 -2.83 -4.98
N ARG A 63 -4.88 -3.02 -3.74
CA ARG A 63 -4.29 -3.96 -2.80
C ARG A 63 -4.69 -5.38 -3.19
N ARG A 64 -3.70 -6.24 -3.45
CA ARG A 64 -3.90 -7.63 -3.87
C ARG A 64 -3.20 -8.60 -2.93
N GLU A 65 -3.95 -9.15 -1.97
CA GLU A 65 -3.46 -10.16 -1.01
C GLU A 65 -2.99 -11.45 -1.69
N ASP A 66 -3.56 -11.78 -2.84
CA ASP A 66 -3.31 -12.97 -3.64
C ASP A 66 -1.89 -13.01 -4.23
N ILE A 67 -1.28 -11.85 -4.47
CA ILE A 67 0.09 -11.74 -5.01
C ILE A 67 1.14 -11.90 -3.90
N LEU A 68 0.84 -11.44 -2.67
CA LEU A 68 1.76 -11.55 -1.52
C LEU A 68 2.03 -13.01 -1.14
N LYS A 69 1.04 -13.90 -1.32
CA LYS A 69 1.18 -15.34 -1.06
C LYS A 69 2.02 -16.10 -2.11
N GLN A 70 2.32 -15.50 -3.26
CA GLN A 70 3.12 -16.15 -4.31
C GLN A 70 4.63 -15.96 -4.17
N HIS A 71 5.09 -15.01 -3.34
CA HIS A 71 6.52 -14.79 -3.06
C HIS A 71 7.06 -15.57 -1.86
N ILE A 72 6.24 -16.41 -1.23
CA ILE A 72 6.66 -17.37 -0.21
C ILE A 72 6.55 -18.78 -0.83
N LYS A 73 7.52 -19.15 -1.65
CA LYS A 73 7.78 -20.53 -2.05
C LYS A 73 9.28 -20.75 -2.21
#